data_AF-A0A0D6M6N0-F1
#
_entry.id   AF-A0A0D6M6N0-F1
#
_cell.length_a   1.000
_cell.length_b   1.000
_cell.length_c   1.000
_cell.angle_alpha   90.00
_cell.angle_beta   90.00
_cell.angle_gamma   90.00
#
_symmetry.space_group_name_H-M   'P 1'
#
loop_
_entity.id
_entity.type
_entity.pdbx_description
1 polymer ?
#
loop_
_entity_poly.entity_id
_entity_poly.type
_entity_poly.pdbx_seq_one_letter_code
_entity_poly.pdbx_strand_id
1 'polypeptide(L)'
;MKWGFSSYGYDKAKGKCVQFAVSSLSKKYVEKKELTKEVKAAFDKAKTKEEKKQLKEAIQKNVAEAIKKTIVEEKIKRIVKDAAVKNKVEKAVEKLKELKEKKSNPCMMPIVQGKCRALIKRYAFDAKKGKCVKFSYGGCGGNENNFETMAECKKRCKANTPMPI
;
A
#
# COMPACT_ATOMS: atom_id res chain seq x y z
N MET A 1 38.11 -21.66 23.04
CA MET A 1 37.84 -22.50 21.86
C MET A 1 36.57 -21.99 21.17
N LYS A 2 36.68 -21.34 20.00
CA LYS A 2 35.53 -20.87 19.23
C LYS A 2 35.02 -22.01 18.35
N TRP A 3 33.89 -22.62 18.70
CA TRP A 3 33.19 -23.55 17.82
C TRP A 3 32.44 -22.75 16.75
N GLY A 4 33.07 -22.55 15.60
CA GLY A 4 32.40 -22.03 14.43
C GLY A 4 31.56 -23.13 13.78
N PHE A 5 30.24 -23.11 13.97
CA PHE A 5 29.32 -23.97 13.23
C PHE A 5 29.36 -23.59 11.74
N SER A 6 30.27 -24.20 10.99
CA SER A 6 30.26 -24.12 9.52
C SER A 6 29.30 -25.19 8.99
N SER A 7 28.18 -24.78 8.41
CA SER A 7 27.28 -25.70 7.71
C SER A 7 27.67 -25.79 6.24
N TYR A 8 27.86 -27.01 5.76
CA TYR A 8 28.13 -27.32 4.36
C TYR A 8 26.82 -27.68 3.64
N GLY A 9 26.64 -27.23 2.41
CA GLY A 9 25.50 -27.60 1.57
C GLY A 9 25.94 -27.89 0.13
N TYR A 10 25.23 -28.79 -0.56
CA TYR A 10 25.54 -29.19 -1.93
C TYR A 10 24.87 -28.24 -2.94
N ASP A 11 25.67 -27.49 -3.70
CA ASP A 11 25.19 -26.61 -4.78
C ASP A 11 24.99 -27.42 -6.07
N LYS A 12 23.74 -27.78 -6.38
CA LYS A 12 23.38 -28.56 -7.57
C LYS A 12 23.72 -27.86 -8.90
N ALA A 13 23.83 -26.53 -8.93
CA ALA A 13 24.19 -25.80 -10.15
C ALA A 13 25.69 -25.82 -10.42
N LYS A 14 26.51 -25.99 -9.37
CA LYS A 14 27.98 -26.04 -9.45
C LYS A 14 28.57 -27.43 -9.25
N GLY A 15 27.73 -28.43 -8.96
CA GLY A 15 28.13 -29.83 -8.76
C GLY A 15 29.08 -30.06 -7.58
N LYS A 16 29.12 -29.16 -6.58
CA LYS A 16 30.08 -29.21 -5.46
C LYS A 16 29.48 -28.83 -4.12
N CYS A 17 30.01 -29.41 -3.05
CA CYS A 17 29.75 -28.96 -1.68
C CYS A 17 30.40 -27.59 -1.47
N VAL A 18 29.61 -26.62 -1.02
CA VAL A 18 30.08 -25.28 -0.67
C VAL A 18 29.76 -24.97 0.78
N GLN A 19 30.66 -24.25 1.43
CA GLN A 19 30.46 -23.73 2.78
C GLN A 19 29.57 -22.51 2.69
N PHE A 20 28.38 -22.57 3.30
CA PHE A 20 27.47 -21.43 3.32
C PHE A 20 27.67 -20.64 4.61
N ALA A 21 27.89 -19.33 4.50
CA ALA A 21 27.75 -18.45 5.64
C ALA A 21 26.26 -18.41 6.04
N VAL A 22 25.93 -18.81 7.26
CA VAL A 22 24.59 -18.70 7.85
C VAL A 22 24.31 -17.22 8.16
N SER A 23 24.28 -16.34 7.16
CA SER A 23 24.20 -14.88 7.38
C SER A 23 22.77 -14.34 7.30
N SER A 24 21.86 -15.04 6.63
CA SER A 24 20.47 -14.60 6.41
C SER A 24 19.45 -15.41 7.22
N LEU A 25 19.67 -16.72 7.37
CA LEU A 25 18.81 -17.58 8.20
C LEU A 25 19.00 -17.31 9.69
N SER A 26 20.21 -16.96 10.12
CA SER A 26 20.52 -16.58 11.52
C SER A 26 19.80 -15.29 11.92
N LYS A 27 19.78 -14.26 11.05
CA LYS A 27 19.08 -12.99 11.31
C LYS A 27 17.57 -13.19 11.50
N LYS A 28 16.91 -13.91 10.58
CA LYS A 28 15.48 -14.25 10.70
C LYS A 28 15.17 -15.05 11.97
N TYR A 29 16.09 -15.93 12.39
CA TYR A 29 15.96 -16.72 13.61
C TYR A 29 16.13 -15.87 14.87
N VAL A 30 17.05 -14.89 14.87
CA VAL A 30 17.25 -13.93 15.96
C VAL A 30 16.04 -13.00 16.10
N GLU A 31 15.49 -12.46 15.01
CA GLU A 31 14.26 -11.65 15.02
C GLU A 31 13.06 -12.43 15.57
N LYS A 32 12.90 -13.70 15.16
CA LYS A 32 11.85 -14.58 15.69
C LYS A 32 12.01 -14.83 17.20
N LYS A 33 13.25 -14.93 17.70
CA LYS A 33 13.53 -15.09 19.14
C LYS A 33 13.18 -13.83 19.94
N GLU A 34 13.53 -12.64 19.45
CA GLU A 34 13.18 -11.38 20.14
C GLU A 34 11.66 -11.18 20.20
N LEU A 35 10.93 -11.45 19.12
CA LEU A 35 9.46 -11.37 19.09
C LEU A 35 8.81 -12.31 20.13
N THR A 36 9.37 -13.52 20.33
CA THR A 36 8.86 -14.43 21.37
C THR A 36 9.15 -13.97 22.79
N LYS A 37 10.22 -13.18 23.02
CA LYS A 37 10.53 -12.61 24.34
C LYS A 37 9.58 -11.48 24.69
N GLU A 38 9.26 -10.61 23.74
CA GLU A 38 8.29 -9.51 23.94
C GLU A 38 6.90 -10.03 24.28
N VAL A 39 6.43 -11.04 23.55
CA VAL A 39 5.15 -11.70 23.81
C VAL A 39 5.12 -12.34 25.20
N LYS A 40 6.22 -13.00 25.60
CA LYS A 40 6.34 -13.60 26.94
C LYS A 40 6.32 -12.54 28.03
N ALA A 41 7.09 -11.45 27.87
CA ALA A 41 7.11 -10.33 28.81
C ALA A 41 5.75 -9.64 28.95
N ALA A 42 4.99 -9.52 27.85
CA ALA A 42 3.62 -9.00 27.89
C ALA A 42 2.67 -9.94 28.66
N PHE A 43 2.83 -11.26 28.50
CA PHE A 43 2.04 -12.25 29.22
C PHE A 43 2.34 -12.29 30.72
N ASP A 44 3.61 -12.06 31.09
CA ASP A 44 4.05 -11.97 32.48
C ASP A 44 3.58 -10.67 33.16
N LYS A 45 3.40 -9.58 32.40
CA LYS A 45 2.87 -8.29 32.89
C LYS A 45 1.35 -8.27 33.09
N ALA A 46 0.60 -9.11 32.37
CA ALA A 46 -0.85 -9.22 32.53
C ALA A 46 -1.16 -9.82 33.91
N LYS A 47 -1.89 -9.09 34.76
CA LYS A 47 -2.12 -9.47 36.18
C LYS A 47 -3.39 -10.29 36.33
N THR A 48 -4.38 -10.06 35.49
CA THR A 48 -5.67 -10.75 35.53
C THR A 48 -5.75 -11.87 34.51
N LYS A 49 -6.60 -12.88 34.81
CA LYS A 49 -6.89 -13.97 33.87
C LYS A 49 -7.54 -13.44 32.58
N GLU A 50 -8.32 -12.37 32.69
CA GLU A 50 -9.01 -11.75 31.56
C GLU A 50 -8.03 -10.99 30.65
N GLU A 51 -7.09 -10.21 31.19
CA GLU A 51 -6.01 -9.60 30.39
C GLU A 51 -5.15 -10.65 29.67
N LYS A 52 -4.83 -11.77 30.34
CA LYS A 52 -4.09 -12.88 29.73
C LYS A 52 -4.88 -13.55 28.59
N LYS A 53 -6.20 -13.66 28.73
CA LYS A 53 -7.10 -14.22 27.71
C LYS A 53 -7.18 -13.28 26.50
N GLN A 54 -7.45 -12.00 26.72
CA GLN A 54 -7.50 -10.98 25.68
C GLN A 54 -6.17 -10.85 24.93
N LEU A 55 -5.04 -10.90 25.65
CA LEU A 55 -3.71 -10.88 25.05
C LEU A 55 -3.47 -12.12 24.17
N LYS A 56 -3.86 -13.32 24.61
CA LYS A 56 -3.76 -14.55 23.79
C LYS A 56 -4.61 -14.47 22.52
N GLU A 57 -5.85 -14.00 22.63
CA GLU A 57 -6.75 -13.85 21.50
C GLU A 57 -6.23 -12.82 20.48
N ALA A 58 -5.72 -11.68 20.96
CA ALA A 58 -5.10 -10.65 20.13
C ALA A 58 -3.84 -11.17 19.41
N ILE A 59 -2.95 -11.85 20.12
CA ILE A 59 -1.76 -12.48 19.52
C ILE A 59 -2.18 -13.52 18.49
N GLN A 60 -3.14 -14.38 18.81
CA GLN A 60 -3.60 -15.43 17.89
C GLN A 60 -4.19 -14.83 16.61
N LYS A 61 -4.98 -13.75 16.71
CA LYS A 61 -5.54 -13.04 15.57
C LYS A 61 -4.46 -12.42 14.69
N ASN A 62 -3.51 -11.69 15.29
CA ASN A 62 -2.43 -11.02 14.56
C ASN A 62 -1.47 -12.01 13.90
N VAL A 63 -1.14 -13.10 14.61
CA VAL A 63 -0.30 -14.18 14.07
C VAL A 63 -1.03 -14.90 12.93
N ALA A 64 -2.32 -15.19 13.06
CA ALA A 64 -3.10 -15.80 11.99
C ALA A 64 -3.17 -14.91 10.74
N GLU A 65 -3.32 -13.61 10.90
CA GLU A 65 -3.31 -12.64 9.79
C GLU A 65 -1.94 -12.55 9.12
N ALA A 66 -0.86 -12.49 9.89
CA ALA A 66 0.51 -12.49 9.37
C ALA A 66 0.86 -13.79 8.64
N ILE A 67 0.43 -14.94 9.16
CA ILE A 67 0.60 -16.25 8.49
C ILE A 67 -0.19 -16.27 7.18
N LYS A 68 -1.45 -15.80 7.17
CA LYS A 68 -2.24 -15.71 5.93
C LYS A 68 -1.54 -14.83 4.90
N LYS A 69 -1.05 -13.66 5.29
CA LYS A 69 -0.32 -12.73 4.42
C LYS A 69 0.93 -13.38 3.82
N THR A 70 1.77 -14.00 4.65
CA THR A 70 3.00 -14.66 4.19
C THR A 70 2.73 -15.86 3.27
N ILE A 71 1.72 -16.68 3.57
CA ILE A 71 1.32 -17.81 2.70
C ILE A 71 0.83 -17.29 1.34
N VAL A 72 0.02 -16.23 1.33
CA VAL A 72 -0.48 -15.61 0.11
C VAL A 72 0.67 -15.00 -0.69
N GLU A 73 1.59 -14.27 -0.06
CA GLU A 73 2.77 -13.70 -0.70
C GLU A 73 3.68 -14.77 -1.31
N GLU A 74 3.99 -15.84 -0.58
CA GLU A 74 4.83 -16.94 -1.08
C GLU A 74 4.16 -17.71 -2.22
N LYS A 75 2.82 -17.88 -2.17
CA LYS A 75 2.05 -18.46 -3.28
C LYS A 75 2.06 -17.56 -4.52
N ILE A 76 1.84 -16.25 -4.34
CA ILE A 76 1.91 -15.26 -5.42
C ILE A 76 3.30 -15.25 -6.03
N LYS A 77 4.36 -15.25 -5.23
CA LYS A 77 5.75 -15.32 -5.74
C LYS A 77 5.97 -16.54 -6.61
N ARG A 78 5.40 -17.71 -6.28
CA ARG A 78 5.50 -18.91 -7.12
C ARG A 78 4.71 -18.77 -8.43
N ILE A 79 3.51 -18.20 -8.40
CA ILE A 79 2.67 -17.97 -9.58
C ILE A 79 3.32 -16.97 -10.54
N VAL A 80 3.96 -15.93 -10.00
CA VAL A 80 4.61 -14.84 -10.77
C VAL A 80 6.05 -15.20 -11.20
N LYS A 81 6.54 -16.42 -10.91
CA LYS A 81 7.83 -16.91 -11.46
C LYS A 81 7.76 -17.16 -12.97
N ASP A 82 6.58 -17.49 -13.48
CA ASP A 82 6.36 -17.60 -14.92
C ASP A 82 6.40 -16.19 -15.54
N ALA A 83 7.33 -15.96 -16.47
CA ALA A 83 7.54 -14.66 -17.08
C ALA A 83 6.31 -14.18 -17.88
N ALA A 84 5.54 -15.09 -18.49
CA ALA A 84 4.31 -14.75 -19.19
C ALA A 84 3.20 -14.34 -18.21
N VAL A 85 3.11 -15.00 -17.05
CA VAL A 85 2.16 -14.60 -15.98
C VAL A 85 2.59 -13.27 -15.37
N LYS A 86 3.88 -13.08 -15.07
CA LYS A 86 4.43 -11.81 -14.56
C LYS A 86 4.11 -10.64 -15.48
N ASN A 87 4.39 -10.77 -16.77
CA ASN A 87 4.12 -9.73 -17.76
C ASN A 87 2.61 -9.44 -17.90
N LYS A 88 1.74 -10.46 -17.82
CA LYS A 88 0.27 -10.28 -17.84
C LYS A 88 -0.22 -9.53 -16.59
N VAL A 89 0.30 -9.88 -15.42
CA VAL A 89 -0.03 -9.21 -14.15
C VAL A 89 0.45 -7.75 -14.19
N GLU A 90 1.68 -7.49 -14.63
CA GLU A 90 2.22 -6.14 -14.75
C GLU A 90 1.41 -5.28 -15.74
N LYS A 91 1.05 -5.82 -16.91
CA LYS A 91 0.17 -5.14 -17.87
C LYS A 91 -1.23 -4.89 -17.33
N ALA A 92 -1.81 -5.85 -16.61
CA ALA A 92 -3.13 -5.68 -15.99
C ALA A 92 -3.09 -4.63 -14.88
N VAL A 93 -2.04 -4.60 -14.07
CA VAL A 93 -1.81 -3.59 -13.04
C VAL A 93 -1.66 -2.21 -13.67
N GLU A 94 -0.91 -2.08 -14.77
CA GLU A 94 -0.76 -0.81 -15.48
C GLU A 94 -2.07 -0.34 -16.09
N LYS A 95 -2.80 -1.23 -16.76
CA LYS A 95 -4.15 -0.93 -17.28
C LYS A 95 -5.12 -0.54 -16.15
N LEU A 96 -5.00 -1.11 -14.96
CA LEU A 96 -5.81 -0.72 -13.80
C LEU A 96 -5.39 0.65 -13.24
N LYS A 97 -4.11 1.03 -13.32
CA LYS A 97 -3.67 2.40 -12.99
C LYS A 97 -4.19 3.38 -14.03
N GLU A 98 -4.06 3.07 -15.32
CA GLU A 98 -4.62 3.88 -16.40
C GLU A 98 -6.13 4.01 -16.27
N LEU A 99 -6.87 2.96 -15.95
CA LEU A 99 -8.32 3.04 -15.71
C LEU A 99 -8.67 3.84 -14.45
N LYS A 100 -7.80 3.85 -13.45
CA LYS A 100 -7.95 4.72 -12.26
C LYS A 100 -7.63 6.18 -12.56
N GLU A 101 -6.68 6.45 -13.45
CA GLU A 101 -6.29 7.81 -13.87
C GLU A 101 -7.18 8.38 -14.98
N LYS A 102 -7.74 7.50 -15.81
CA LYS A 102 -8.75 7.78 -16.84
C LYS A 102 -10.16 7.88 -16.25
N LYS A 103 -10.31 7.78 -14.92
CA LYS A 103 -11.45 8.41 -14.24
C LYS A 103 -11.47 9.88 -14.65
N SER A 104 -12.60 10.31 -15.20
CA SER A 104 -12.85 11.60 -15.86
C SER A 104 -11.94 12.73 -15.36
N ASN A 105 -11.13 13.32 -16.24
CA ASN A 105 -10.29 14.47 -15.93
C ASN A 105 -11.14 15.53 -15.19
N PRO A 106 -10.89 15.79 -13.89
CA PRO A 106 -11.73 16.69 -13.09
C PRO A 106 -11.91 18.06 -13.74
N CYS A 107 -10.88 18.52 -14.45
CA CYS A 107 -10.85 19.80 -15.13
C CYS A 107 -11.86 19.92 -16.28
N MET A 108 -12.36 18.80 -16.80
CA MET A 108 -13.36 18.77 -17.87
C MET A 108 -14.79 18.54 -17.34
N MET A 109 -14.94 18.31 -16.04
CA MET A 109 -16.26 18.13 -15.43
C MET A 109 -16.94 19.50 -15.20
N PRO A 110 -18.27 19.59 -15.20
CA PRO A 110 -18.97 20.84 -14.92
C PRO A 110 -18.73 21.32 -13.49
N ILE A 111 -18.87 22.62 -13.24
CA ILE A 111 -18.86 23.18 -11.89
C ILE A 111 -20.20 22.84 -11.23
N VAL A 112 -20.18 22.09 -10.12
CA VAL A 112 -21.39 21.60 -9.44
C VAL A 112 -21.42 22.08 -8.00
N GLN A 113 -22.39 22.94 -7.67
CA GLN A 113 -22.64 23.39 -6.29
C GLN A 113 -23.13 22.23 -5.40
N GLY A 114 -23.88 21.29 -5.96
CA GLY A 114 -24.46 20.16 -5.23
C GLY A 114 -25.78 20.53 -4.55
N LYS A 115 -26.36 19.57 -3.81
CA LYS A 115 -27.74 19.65 -3.29
C LYS A 115 -27.87 20.27 -1.89
N CYS A 116 -26.76 20.33 -1.15
CA CYS A 116 -26.73 20.96 0.17
C CYS A 116 -26.61 22.49 0.06
N ARG A 117 -26.88 23.22 1.15
CA ARG A 117 -27.01 24.69 1.16
C ARG A 117 -25.93 25.43 1.95
N ALA A 118 -24.79 24.80 2.24
CA ALA A 118 -23.66 25.49 2.84
C ALA A 118 -23.00 26.45 1.82
N LEU A 119 -22.31 27.48 2.31
CA LEU A 119 -21.56 28.43 1.48
C LEU A 119 -20.05 28.19 1.64
N ILE A 120 -19.58 27.03 1.18
CA ILE A 120 -18.17 26.66 1.29
C ILE A 120 -17.43 27.20 0.05
N LYS A 121 -16.49 28.11 0.27
CA LYS A 121 -15.64 28.64 -0.79
C LYS A 121 -14.73 27.55 -1.34
N ARG A 122 -14.88 27.24 -2.63
CA ARG A 122 -14.06 26.25 -3.36
C ARG A 122 -13.62 26.83 -4.70
N TYR A 123 -12.75 26.11 -5.39
CA TYR A 123 -12.21 26.47 -6.69
C TYR A 123 -12.49 25.36 -7.70
N ALA A 124 -12.79 25.72 -8.94
CA ALA A 124 -13.04 24.77 -10.02
C ALA A 124 -12.45 25.30 -11.32
N PHE A 125 -12.09 24.43 -12.25
CA PHE A 125 -11.66 24.82 -13.58
C PHE A 125 -12.86 25.12 -14.47
N ASP A 126 -12.90 26.32 -15.00
CA ASP A 126 -13.88 26.72 -16.01
C ASP A 126 -13.26 26.47 -17.39
N ALA A 127 -13.66 25.36 -18.03
CA ALA A 127 -13.16 24.97 -19.34
C ALA A 127 -13.49 26.01 -20.44
N LYS A 128 -14.59 26.76 -20.29
CA LYS A 128 -14.95 27.83 -21.24
C LYS A 128 -14.01 29.03 -21.13
N LYS A 129 -13.55 29.33 -19.91
CA LYS A 129 -12.61 30.44 -19.65
C LYS A 129 -11.14 30.01 -19.66
N GLY A 130 -10.87 28.72 -19.78
CA GLY A 130 -9.52 28.13 -19.68
C GLY A 130 -8.82 28.42 -18.35
N LYS A 131 -9.55 28.67 -17.26
CA LYS A 131 -8.94 29.07 -15.97
C LYS A 131 -9.71 28.60 -14.76
N CYS A 132 -8.99 28.47 -13.65
CA CYS A 132 -9.59 28.22 -12.34
C CYS A 132 -10.36 29.44 -11.83
N VAL A 133 -11.58 29.21 -11.35
CA VAL A 133 -12.51 30.20 -10.81
C VAL A 133 -12.95 29.83 -9.40
N LYS A 134 -13.41 30.81 -8.62
CA LYS A 134 -14.03 30.61 -7.31
C LYS A 134 -15.50 30.26 -7.50
N PHE A 135 -16.03 29.32 -6.71
CA PHE A 135 -17.46 29.03 -6.64
C PHE A 135 -17.87 28.64 -5.22
N SER A 136 -19.18 28.66 -4.95
CA SER A 136 -19.76 28.22 -3.68
C SER A 136 -20.17 26.75 -3.79
N TYR A 137 -19.59 25.90 -2.95
CA TYR A 137 -19.96 24.50 -2.83
C TYR A 137 -20.96 24.32 -1.67
N GLY A 138 -22.05 23.63 -1.97
CA GLY A 138 -23.16 23.36 -1.07
C GLY A 138 -22.81 22.45 0.12
N GLY A 139 -21.68 21.76 0.07
CA GLY A 139 -21.22 20.82 1.12
C GLY A 139 -21.52 19.35 0.83
N CYS A 140 -22.37 19.04 -0.16
CA CYS A 140 -22.61 17.67 -0.60
C CYS A 140 -23.06 17.59 -2.07
N GLY A 141 -22.80 16.46 -2.74
CA GLY A 141 -23.33 16.17 -4.08
C GLY A 141 -22.65 16.93 -5.23
N GLY A 142 -21.39 17.32 -5.06
CA GLY A 142 -20.54 17.86 -6.12
C GLY A 142 -19.81 16.76 -6.90
N ASN A 143 -18.81 17.17 -7.70
CA ASN A 143 -17.90 16.27 -8.41
C ASN A 143 -16.43 16.62 -8.10
N GLU A 144 -15.49 15.98 -8.81
CA GLU A 144 -14.05 16.17 -8.58
C GLU A 144 -13.51 17.53 -9.09
N ASN A 145 -14.28 18.32 -9.85
CA ASN A 145 -13.94 19.70 -10.20
C ASN A 145 -14.22 20.65 -9.03
N ASN A 146 -13.59 20.36 -7.89
CA ASN A 146 -13.82 21.03 -6.61
C ASN A 146 -12.54 20.94 -5.77
N PHE A 147 -11.81 22.04 -5.73
CA PHE A 147 -10.51 22.17 -5.08
C PHE A 147 -10.60 23.14 -3.90
N GLU A 148 -9.81 22.90 -2.86
CA GLU A 148 -9.81 23.76 -1.66
C GLU A 148 -9.05 25.06 -1.91
N THR A 149 -8.02 25.01 -2.76
CA THR A 149 -7.17 26.16 -3.06
C THR A 149 -7.07 26.44 -4.55
N MET A 150 -6.84 27.71 -4.88
CA MET A 150 -6.57 28.13 -6.26
C MET A 150 -5.31 27.48 -6.82
N ALA A 151 -4.28 27.28 -5.97
CA ALA A 151 -3.03 26.67 -6.37
C ALA A 151 -3.21 25.20 -6.77
N GLU A 152 -4.01 24.45 -6.00
CA GLU A 152 -4.34 23.07 -6.29
C GLU A 152 -5.09 22.92 -7.62
N CYS A 153 -6.14 23.74 -7.83
CA CYS A 153 -6.86 23.76 -9.11
C CYS A 153 -5.91 24.05 -10.28
N LYS A 154 -5.07 25.08 -10.16
CA LYS A 154 -4.11 25.45 -11.21
C LYS A 154 -3.11 24.31 -11.46
N LYS A 155 -2.56 23.70 -10.41
CA LYS A 155 -1.60 22.60 -10.53
C LYS A 155 -2.23 21.39 -11.23
N ARG A 156 -3.46 21.04 -10.86
CA ARG A 156 -4.16 19.87 -11.44
C ARG A 156 -4.57 20.09 -12.88
N CYS A 157 -5.03 21.30 -13.23
CA CYS A 157 -5.64 21.57 -14.52
C CYS A 157 -4.72 22.21 -15.56
N LYS A 158 -3.66 22.92 -15.16
CA LYS A 158 -2.65 23.42 -16.12
C LYS A 158 -1.80 22.30 -16.74
N ALA A 159 -1.63 21.18 -16.03
CA ALA A 159 -0.90 20.02 -16.56
C ALA A 159 -1.68 19.26 -17.66
N ASN A 160 -3.01 19.47 -17.74
CA ASN A 160 -3.92 18.66 -18.57
C ASN A 160 -4.57 19.44 -19.72
N THR A 161 -4.13 20.67 -20.01
CA THR A 161 -4.61 21.42 -21.17
C THR A 161 -3.64 21.27 -22.34
N PRO A 162 -3.97 20.56 -23.42
CA PRO A 162 -3.47 20.97 -24.71
C PRO A 162 -4.03 22.37 -24.96
N MET A 163 -3.15 23.35 -25.24
CA MET A 163 -3.57 24.68 -25.67
C MET A 163 -4.47 24.55 -26.91
N PRO A 164 -5.61 25.26 -26.98
CA PRO A 164 -6.22 25.57 -28.26
C PRO A 164 -5.26 26.49 -29.02
N ILE A 165 -4.88 26.07 -30.24
CA ILE A 165 -4.26 26.91 -31.27
C ILE A 165 -5.30 27.92 -31.75
#